data_AF-A0A7V3WLC8-F1
#
_entry.id   AF-A0A7V3WLC8-F1
#
_cell.length_a   1.000
_cell.length_b   1.000
_cell.length_c   1.000
_cell.angle_alpha   90.00
_cell.angle_beta   90.00
_cell.angle_gamma   90.00
#
_symmetry.space_group_name_H-M   'P 1'
#
loop_
_entity.id
_entity.type
_entity.pdbx_description
1 polymer ?
#
loop_
_entity_poly.entity_id
_entity_poly.type
_entity_poly.pdbx_seq_one_letter_code
_entity_poly.pdbx_strand_id
1 'polypeptide(L)'
;MGLAGYKYICTKLGKSTDATEANNEYNSLLNAVNSTLNATINNNNLSYIPVQVDSKDAPFYSEVRNSNDSHMFMMGRWFWDGFLFNADQSGAPLNKIDSTYDWLFQRKASAGLPPDTHGGFQGSPGQWWCTTYNVGHSSAGLMSNTGKYRDQPIKALKFMIDKAMSGPFSWWEGIYDPAGVPWDADNSSIMHPEWGSGACPHAWGISYNEKLITESIIAEKSDGKVIVGRGVPDSWITDGQVIDLSNYPIAGNKRMGIKIEGLSGNQVKLTRSGDAPAGDIIFNLPAFMRRGITETSTGTIDSSQGTVTIPAATTTVTVKYGDPAPTPTPQPTPVPGSGDGLKGEYYDNMDFTNLKVTRVDQTVNFDWGNGTPDTAVGADTFSVRWTGQVEAQYSDTYT
;
A
#
# COMPACT_ATOMS: atom_id res chain seq x y z
N MET A 1 1.08 16.53 9.13
CA MET A 1 -0.04 17.37 9.64
C MET A 1 0.11 18.86 9.39
N GLY A 2 1.27 19.48 9.65
CA GLY A 2 1.60 20.84 9.18
C GLY A 2 0.50 21.88 9.42
N LEU A 3 0.10 22.57 8.35
CA LEU A 3 -0.92 23.64 8.36
C LEU A 3 -2.32 23.15 8.78
N ALA A 4 -2.71 21.92 8.47
CA ALA A 4 -4.00 21.38 8.92
C ALA A 4 -4.05 21.19 10.45
N GLY A 5 -2.94 20.73 11.04
CA GLY A 5 -2.81 20.64 12.50
C GLY A 5 -2.80 22.01 13.16
N TYR A 6 -2.11 22.98 12.56
CA TYR A 6 -2.09 24.37 13.04
C TYR A 6 -3.48 25.02 12.98
N LYS A 7 -4.20 24.87 11.85
CA LYS A 7 -5.61 25.28 11.71
C LYS A 7 -6.47 24.73 12.84
N TYR A 8 -6.38 23.43 13.11
CA TYR A 8 -7.13 22.78 14.20
C TYR A 8 -6.85 23.43 15.57
N ILE A 9 -5.58 23.63 15.92
CA ILE A 9 -5.18 24.27 17.18
C ILE A 9 -5.74 25.69 17.27
N CYS A 10 -5.58 26.50 16.22
CA CYS A 10 -6.10 27.86 16.17
C CYS A 10 -7.62 27.91 16.33
N THR A 11 -8.35 27.00 15.66
CA THR A 11 -9.81 26.87 15.83
C THR A 11 -10.17 26.55 17.28
N LYS A 12 -9.48 25.60 17.93
CA LYS A 12 -9.75 25.23 19.33
C LYS A 12 -9.44 26.36 20.32
N LEU A 13 -8.49 27.22 20.00
CA LEU A 13 -8.12 28.39 20.80
C LEU A 13 -8.93 29.65 20.48
N GLY A 14 -9.92 29.57 19.56
CA GLY A 14 -10.72 30.73 19.15
C GLY A 14 -9.95 31.75 18.28
N LYS A 15 -8.79 31.37 17.74
CA LYS A 15 -7.96 32.20 16.85
C LYS A 15 -8.40 32.07 15.40
N SER A 16 -9.56 32.64 15.06
CA SER A 16 -10.19 32.47 13.74
C SER A 16 -9.36 33.03 12.58
N THR A 17 -8.63 34.13 12.78
CA THR A 17 -7.76 34.74 11.76
C THR A 17 -6.62 33.78 11.41
N ASP A 18 -5.86 33.33 12.40
CA ASP A 18 -4.75 32.39 12.21
C ASP A 18 -5.22 31.07 11.58
N ALA A 19 -6.41 30.58 11.95
CA ALA A 19 -6.98 29.38 11.36
C ALA A 19 -7.34 29.57 9.87
N THR A 20 -7.82 30.75 9.49
CA THR A 20 -8.14 31.11 8.11
C THR A 20 -6.87 31.23 7.28
N GLU A 21 -5.86 31.92 7.81
CA GLU A 21 -4.54 32.06 7.16
C GLU A 21 -3.88 30.70 6.94
N ALA A 22 -3.87 29.84 7.97
CA ALA A 22 -3.38 28.47 7.87
C ALA A 22 -4.08 27.67 6.76
N ASN A 23 -5.40 27.85 6.60
CA ASN A 23 -6.17 27.18 5.56
C ASN A 23 -5.84 27.71 4.16
N ASN A 24 -5.62 29.02 4.02
CA ASN A 24 -5.23 29.63 2.76
C ASN A 24 -3.86 29.15 2.30
N GLU A 25 -2.88 29.14 3.21
CA GLU A 25 -1.55 28.60 2.95
C GLU A 25 -1.59 27.11 2.61
N TYR A 26 -2.44 26.34 3.30
CA TYR A 26 -2.61 24.92 3.03
C TYR A 26 -3.14 24.69 1.61
N ASN A 27 -4.16 25.44 1.20
CA ASN A 27 -4.75 25.35 -0.13
C ASN A 27 -3.77 25.79 -1.22
N SER A 28 -3.00 26.86 -0.97
CA SER A 28 -1.93 27.32 -1.87
C SER A 28 -0.88 26.21 -2.09
N LEU A 29 -0.40 25.60 -1.01
CA LEU A 29 0.56 24.50 -1.07
C LEU A 29 0.00 23.27 -1.77
N LEU A 30 -1.24 22.87 -1.46
CA LEU A 30 -1.91 21.74 -2.12
C LEU A 30 -2.02 21.96 -3.63
N ASN A 31 -2.39 23.16 -4.05
CA ASN A 31 -2.47 23.52 -5.46
C ASN A 31 -1.10 23.48 -6.15
N ALA A 32 -0.06 24.00 -5.50
CA ALA A 32 1.30 23.96 -6.03
C ALA A 32 1.81 22.51 -6.18
N VAL A 33 1.64 21.67 -5.15
CA VAL A 33 2.02 20.26 -5.16
C VAL A 33 1.25 19.50 -6.26
N ASN A 34 -0.06 19.70 -6.35
CA ASN A 34 -0.87 19.06 -7.39
C ASN A 34 -0.44 19.49 -8.79
N SER A 35 -0.17 20.79 -9.00
CA SER A 35 0.30 21.30 -10.29
C SER A 35 1.62 20.66 -10.71
N THR A 36 2.63 20.71 -9.83
CA THR A 36 3.96 20.14 -10.10
C THR A 36 3.88 18.63 -10.30
N LEU A 37 3.18 17.91 -9.43
CA LEU A 37 3.07 16.46 -9.53
C LEU A 37 2.35 16.02 -10.81
N ASN A 38 1.26 16.71 -11.18
CA ASN A 38 0.55 16.42 -12.42
C ASN A 38 1.45 16.67 -13.65
N ALA A 39 2.22 17.76 -13.65
CA ALA A 39 3.18 18.02 -14.72
C ALA A 39 4.23 16.89 -14.82
N THR A 40 4.82 16.48 -13.71
CA THR A 40 5.79 15.37 -13.65
C THR A 40 5.18 14.08 -14.17
N ILE A 41 3.97 13.72 -13.71
CA ILE A 41 3.27 12.51 -14.13
C ILE A 41 2.98 12.53 -15.63
N ASN A 42 2.45 13.63 -16.15
CA ASN A 42 2.05 13.74 -17.55
C ASN A 42 3.27 13.77 -18.48
N ASN A 43 4.30 14.53 -18.14
CA ASN A 43 5.52 14.65 -18.95
C ASN A 43 6.29 13.32 -19.05
N ASN A 44 6.11 12.42 -18.08
CA ASN A 44 6.81 11.14 -18.01
C ASN A 44 5.88 9.93 -18.21
N ASN A 45 4.60 10.16 -18.55
CA ASN A 45 3.58 9.11 -18.75
C ASN A 45 3.49 8.11 -17.57
N LEU A 46 3.45 8.61 -16.33
CA LEU A 46 3.47 7.77 -15.13
C LEU A 46 2.07 7.28 -14.71
N SER A 47 1.95 5.98 -14.41
CA SER A 47 0.74 5.40 -13.81
C SER A 47 0.67 5.58 -12.29
N TYR A 48 1.78 5.93 -11.65
CA TYR A 48 1.98 6.00 -10.20
C TYR A 48 2.44 7.39 -9.74
N ILE A 49 2.53 7.58 -8.41
CA ILE A 49 3.08 8.77 -7.77
C ILE A 49 4.61 8.60 -7.66
N PRO A 50 5.42 9.39 -8.36
CA PRO A 50 6.87 9.36 -8.15
C PRO A 50 7.24 9.83 -6.74
N VAL A 51 8.31 9.28 -6.19
CA VAL A 51 8.86 9.69 -4.87
C VAL A 51 9.22 11.17 -4.83
N GLN A 52 9.77 11.68 -5.93
CA GLN A 52 10.07 13.10 -6.11
C GLN A 52 8.91 13.77 -6.86
N VAL A 53 8.44 14.89 -6.33
CA VAL A 53 7.27 15.59 -6.88
C VAL A 53 7.56 16.18 -8.26
N ASP A 54 8.82 16.54 -8.53
CA ASP A 54 9.30 17.26 -9.72
C ASP A 54 10.16 16.39 -10.66
N SER A 55 10.31 15.10 -10.37
CA SER A 55 11.16 14.19 -11.16
C SER A 55 10.64 12.76 -11.15
N LYS A 56 10.76 12.08 -12.31
CA LYS A 56 10.55 10.62 -12.39
C LYS A 56 11.74 9.82 -11.86
N ASP A 57 12.90 10.45 -11.70
CA ASP A 57 14.15 9.78 -11.37
C ASP A 57 14.46 10.05 -9.89
N ALA A 58 14.48 8.99 -9.09
CA ALA A 58 14.91 9.04 -7.71
C ALA A 58 16.13 8.11 -7.54
N PRO A 59 17.19 8.52 -6.83
CA PRO A 59 18.38 7.68 -6.60
C PRO A 59 18.05 6.29 -6.01
N PHE A 60 16.97 6.21 -5.23
CA PHE A 60 16.49 4.98 -4.61
C PHE A 60 15.91 3.95 -5.60
N TYR A 61 15.62 4.33 -6.84
CA TYR A 61 15.13 3.40 -7.88
C TYR A 61 16.23 2.51 -8.48
N SER A 62 17.49 2.72 -8.12
CA SER A 62 18.59 1.83 -8.55
C SER A 62 18.46 0.41 -7.97
N GLU A 63 17.95 0.27 -6.75
CA GLU A 63 17.66 -1.02 -6.13
C GLU A 63 16.15 -1.23 -6.05
N VAL A 64 15.67 -2.26 -6.75
CA VAL A 64 14.24 -2.60 -6.85
C VAL A 64 13.60 -2.83 -5.49
N ARG A 65 14.34 -3.44 -4.57
CA ARG A 65 13.84 -3.82 -3.23
C ARG A 65 13.95 -2.70 -2.20
N ASN A 66 14.42 -1.51 -2.58
CA ASN A 66 14.59 -0.39 -1.67
C ASN A 66 13.22 0.22 -1.28
N SER A 67 12.88 0.23 0.01
CA SER A 67 11.58 0.73 0.50
C SER A 67 11.47 2.25 0.60
N ASN A 68 12.54 2.99 0.33
CA ASN A 68 12.45 4.45 0.25
C ASN A 68 11.47 4.90 -0.85
N ASP A 69 11.19 4.03 -1.84
CA ASP A 69 10.18 4.30 -2.84
C ASP A 69 8.74 4.33 -2.32
N SER A 70 8.52 3.88 -1.09
CA SER A 70 7.22 3.84 -0.41
C SER A 70 7.13 4.86 0.74
N HIS A 71 8.21 5.61 1.01
CA HIS A 71 8.29 6.52 2.15
C HIS A 71 7.26 7.65 2.10
N MET A 72 6.87 8.10 0.91
CA MET A 72 5.87 9.16 0.75
C MET A 72 4.50 8.80 1.33
N PHE A 73 4.18 7.51 1.47
CA PHE A 73 2.93 7.07 2.10
C PHE A 73 2.98 7.15 3.62
N MET A 74 4.14 6.92 4.22
CA MET A 74 4.34 6.99 5.66
C MET A 74 4.65 8.43 6.12
N MET A 75 5.60 9.07 5.46
CA MET A 75 6.17 10.35 5.85
C MET A 75 5.22 11.50 5.51
N GLY A 76 5.22 12.54 6.36
CA GLY A 76 4.27 13.67 6.25
C GLY A 76 2.87 13.37 6.78
N ARG A 77 2.46 12.09 6.78
CA ARG A 77 1.18 11.56 7.30
C ARG A 77 -0.04 12.24 6.67
N TRP A 78 0.11 12.77 5.45
CA TRP A 78 -0.91 13.59 4.82
C TRP A 78 -2.13 12.76 4.45
N PHE A 79 -1.96 11.58 3.87
CA PHE A 79 -3.05 10.70 3.44
C PHE A 79 -4.05 10.40 4.57
N TRP A 80 -3.62 9.63 5.57
CA TRP A 80 -4.51 9.14 6.62
C TRP A 80 -4.73 10.16 7.76
N ASP A 81 -3.67 10.70 8.36
CA ASP A 81 -3.84 11.64 9.47
C ASP A 81 -4.46 12.97 8.97
N GLY A 82 -4.18 13.40 7.74
CA GLY A 82 -4.86 14.53 7.09
C GLY A 82 -6.37 14.32 7.03
N PHE A 83 -6.81 13.15 6.58
CA PHE A 83 -8.22 12.77 6.58
C PHE A 83 -8.81 12.78 8.00
N LEU A 84 -8.10 12.23 9.00
CA LEU A 84 -8.58 12.24 10.38
C LEU A 84 -8.75 13.66 10.94
N PHE A 85 -7.90 14.60 10.54
CA PHE A 85 -8.00 16.00 10.94
C PHE A 85 -8.94 16.85 10.09
N ASN A 86 -9.66 16.26 9.12
CA ASN A 86 -10.52 16.98 8.17
C ASN A 86 -9.73 18.02 7.35
N ALA A 87 -8.52 17.67 6.93
CA ALA A 87 -7.81 18.43 5.91
C ALA A 87 -8.50 18.24 4.56
N ASP A 88 -8.59 19.30 3.76
CA ASP A 88 -9.09 19.21 2.39
C ASP A 88 -8.06 18.47 1.53
N GLN A 89 -8.40 17.36 0.91
CA GLN A 89 -7.44 16.56 0.14
C GLN A 89 -7.98 16.30 -1.26
N SER A 90 -7.14 16.47 -2.27
CA SER A 90 -7.53 16.31 -3.67
C SER A 90 -6.32 16.11 -4.58
N GLY A 91 -6.59 15.71 -5.82
CA GLY A 91 -5.60 15.62 -6.88
C GLY A 91 -4.95 14.24 -7.04
N ALA A 92 -3.90 14.19 -7.86
CA ALA A 92 -3.18 12.96 -8.19
C ALA A 92 -2.69 12.16 -6.97
N PRO A 93 -2.23 12.78 -5.85
CA PRO A 93 -1.83 12.01 -4.68
C PRO A 93 -2.91 11.05 -4.18
N LEU A 94 -4.18 11.51 -4.09
CA LEU A 94 -5.27 10.63 -3.65
C LEU A 94 -5.71 9.64 -4.74
N ASN A 95 -5.77 10.12 -5.99
CA ASN A 95 -6.34 9.34 -7.09
C ASN A 95 -5.44 8.19 -7.55
N LYS A 96 -4.15 8.22 -7.19
CA LYS A 96 -3.15 7.23 -7.64
C LYS A 96 -2.59 6.36 -6.51
N ILE A 97 -3.20 6.36 -5.31
CA ILE A 97 -2.77 5.49 -4.20
C ILE A 97 -2.72 4.02 -4.66
N ASP A 98 -3.83 3.52 -5.22
CA ASP A 98 -3.94 2.12 -5.61
C ASP A 98 -2.99 1.76 -6.76
N SER A 99 -2.90 2.59 -7.79
CA SER A 99 -1.99 2.35 -8.91
C SER A 99 -0.51 2.45 -8.52
N THR A 100 -0.20 3.21 -7.47
CA THR A 100 1.16 3.29 -6.92
C THR A 100 1.50 2.06 -6.09
N TYR A 101 0.58 1.55 -5.26
CA TYR A 101 0.78 0.25 -4.61
C TYR A 101 0.92 -0.88 -5.63
N ASP A 102 0.10 -0.88 -6.69
CA ASP A 102 0.22 -1.84 -7.79
C ASP A 102 1.62 -1.82 -8.41
N TRP A 103 2.10 -0.63 -8.78
CA TRP A 103 3.43 -0.45 -9.34
C TRP A 103 4.53 -0.89 -8.37
N LEU A 104 4.44 -0.47 -7.10
CA LEU A 104 5.42 -0.83 -6.07
C LEU A 104 5.50 -2.34 -5.88
N PHE A 105 4.37 -3.01 -5.63
CA PHE A 105 4.36 -4.45 -5.37
C PHE A 105 4.73 -5.28 -6.60
N GLN A 106 4.32 -4.86 -7.80
CA GLN A 106 4.78 -5.51 -9.04
C GLN A 106 6.30 -5.38 -9.20
N ARG A 107 6.85 -4.21 -8.88
CA ARG A 107 8.29 -3.96 -8.88
C ARG A 107 8.99 -4.79 -7.81
N LYS A 108 8.48 -4.90 -6.58
CA LYS A 108 9.07 -5.75 -5.53
C LYS A 108 9.05 -7.23 -5.90
N ALA A 109 7.94 -7.70 -6.47
CA ALA A 109 7.80 -9.08 -6.92
C ALA A 109 8.79 -9.45 -8.03
N SER A 110 9.13 -8.52 -8.94
CA SER A 110 10.12 -8.79 -9.99
C SER A 110 11.54 -8.99 -9.45
N ALA A 111 11.82 -8.58 -8.22
CA ALA A 111 13.07 -8.86 -7.50
C ALA A 111 12.93 -9.98 -6.45
N GLY A 112 11.87 -10.79 -6.52
CA GLY A 112 11.68 -11.97 -5.69
C GLY A 112 11.13 -11.69 -4.29
N LEU A 113 10.66 -10.47 -4.00
CA LEU A 113 10.03 -10.21 -2.71
C LEU A 113 8.60 -10.77 -2.67
N PRO A 114 8.19 -11.36 -1.53
CA PRO A 114 6.84 -11.87 -1.35
C PRO A 114 5.79 -10.74 -1.32
N PRO A 115 4.49 -11.08 -1.41
CA PRO A 115 3.42 -10.13 -1.18
C PRO A 115 3.52 -9.46 0.20
N ASP A 116 2.90 -8.28 0.32
CA ASP A 116 2.75 -7.53 1.57
C ASP A 116 4.03 -6.97 2.19
N THR A 117 5.17 -7.02 1.49
CA THR A 117 6.39 -6.28 1.85
C THR A 117 6.73 -5.18 0.85
N HIS A 118 7.16 -4.04 1.39
CA HIS A 118 7.74 -2.93 0.64
C HIS A 118 9.25 -3.09 0.42
N GLY A 119 9.84 -4.21 0.86
CA GLY A 119 11.28 -4.48 0.87
C GLY A 119 11.97 -3.91 2.10
N GLY A 120 13.26 -3.59 1.98
CA GLY A 120 14.04 -2.98 3.07
C GLY A 120 14.96 -1.85 2.62
N PHE A 121 16.01 -1.57 3.39
CA PHE A 121 16.92 -0.45 3.15
C PHE A 121 18.32 -0.87 2.75
N GLN A 122 19.08 0.11 2.27
CA GLN A 122 20.50 -0.06 2.09
C GLN A 122 21.19 -0.16 3.45
N GLY A 123 21.61 -1.38 3.79
CA GLY A 123 22.66 -1.62 4.77
C GLY A 123 23.74 -2.50 4.18
N SER A 124 24.95 -2.47 4.76
CA SER A 124 26.08 -3.27 4.29
C SER A 124 25.72 -4.76 4.31
N PRO A 125 25.99 -5.49 3.22
CA PRO A 125 25.08 -5.77 2.10
C PRO A 125 23.97 -6.79 2.42
N GLY A 126 22.70 -6.49 2.09
CA GLY A 126 21.63 -7.52 1.97
C GLY A 126 20.27 -7.28 2.65
N GLN A 127 19.96 -6.06 3.13
CA GLN A 127 18.77 -5.80 3.98
C GLN A 127 17.52 -5.42 3.20
N TRP A 128 17.25 -6.19 2.16
CA TRP A 128 16.26 -5.84 1.15
C TRP A 128 14.92 -6.53 1.35
N TRP A 129 14.80 -7.38 2.37
CA TRP A 129 13.63 -8.24 2.59
C TRP A 129 12.44 -7.49 3.18
N CYS A 130 12.70 -6.76 4.24
CA CYS A 130 11.68 -6.03 4.98
C CYS A 130 12.32 -4.84 5.70
N THR A 131 11.47 -3.93 6.18
CA THR A 131 11.82 -2.91 7.14
C THR A 131 10.77 -2.90 8.26
N THR A 132 11.15 -2.47 9.45
CA THR A 132 10.17 -2.15 10.51
C THR A 132 9.11 -1.12 10.10
N TYR A 133 9.33 -0.33 9.04
CA TYR A 133 8.37 0.64 8.54
C TYR A 133 7.34 0.06 7.55
N ASN A 134 7.33 -1.25 7.33
CA ASN A 134 6.45 -1.89 6.34
C ASN A 134 4.96 -1.53 6.53
N VAL A 135 4.49 -1.52 7.78
CA VAL A 135 3.12 -1.08 8.10
C VAL A 135 2.95 0.41 7.82
N GLY A 136 3.93 1.25 8.16
CA GLY A 136 3.93 2.68 7.89
C GLY A 136 3.80 2.99 6.39
N HIS A 137 4.54 2.28 5.54
CA HIS A 137 4.45 2.37 4.07
C HIS A 137 3.07 1.99 3.54
N SER A 138 2.32 1.18 4.29
CA SER A 138 0.96 0.76 3.96
C SER A 138 -0.12 1.75 4.42
N SER A 139 0.24 2.81 5.14
CA SER A 139 -0.73 3.71 5.81
C SER A 139 -1.66 4.46 4.85
N ALA A 140 -1.16 4.86 3.67
CA ALA A 140 -1.99 5.49 2.65
C ALA A 140 -3.03 4.53 2.07
N GLY A 141 -2.84 3.20 2.21
CA GLY A 141 -3.80 2.18 1.84
C GLY A 141 -5.17 2.38 2.50
N LEU A 142 -5.22 2.89 3.73
CA LEU A 142 -6.48 3.28 4.38
C LEU A 142 -7.26 4.32 3.57
N MET A 143 -6.62 5.10 2.71
CA MET A 143 -7.24 6.07 1.80
C MET A 143 -7.51 5.52 0.39
N SER A 144 -7.31 4.22 0.16
CA SER A 144 -7.68 3.54 -1.10
C SER A 144 -9.15 3.78 -1.44
N ASN A 145 -9.39 4.35 -2.63
CA ASN A 145 -10.73 4.66 -3.12
C ASN A 145 -11.44 3.42 -3.66
N THR A 146 -10.71 2.42 -4.16
CA THR A 146 -11.30 1.14 -4.58
C THR A 146 -11.50 0.16 -3.42
N GLY A 147 -10.91 0.43 -2.27
CA GLY A 147 -10.89 -0.51 -1.14
C GLY A 147 -9.89 -1.65 -1.31
N LYS A 148 -9.10 -1.69 -2.40
CA LYS A 148 -8.12 -2.74 -2.71
C LYS A 148 -7.02 -2.85 -1.66
N TYR A 149 -6.52 -1.71 -1.18
CA TYR A 149 -5.38 -1.63 -0.25
C TYR A 149 -5.74 -1.14 1.14
N ARG A 150 -7.04 -1.04 1.46
CA ARG A 150 -7.48 -0.56 2.78
C ARG A 150 -6.99 -1.45 3.92
N ASP A 151 -6.89 -2.76 3.70
CA ASP A 151 -6.40 -3.74 4.67
C ASP A 151 -4.88 -3.97 4.61
N GLN A 152 -4.16 -3.22 3.76
CA GLN A 152 -2.71 -3.37 3.60
C GLN A 152 -1.92 -3.17 4.89
N PRO A 153 -2.27 -2.22 5.80
CA PRO A 153 -1.55 -2.12 7.09
C PRO A 153 -1.60 -3.41 7.91
N ILE A 154 -2.74 -4.09 7.96
CA ILE A 154 -2.90 -5.35 8.70
C ILE A 154 -2.14 -6.48 8.00
N LYS A 155 -2.21 -6.55 6.67
CA LYS A 155 -1.43 -7.54 5.89
C LYS A 155 0.08 -7.35 6.03
N ALA A 156 0.56 -6.11 5.98
CA ALA A 156 1.96 -5.77 6.20
C ALA A 156 2.43 -6.12 7.61
N LEU A 157 1.59 -5.92 8.64
CA LEU A 157 1.91 -6.33 10.01
C LEU A 157 1.94 -7.85 10.13
N LYS A 158 0.98 -8.55 9.51
CA LYS A 158 0.98 -10.02 9.46
C LYS A 158 2.26 -10.54 8.81
N PHE A 159 2.66 -9.98 7.67
CA PHE A 159 3.93 -10.32 7.03
C PHE A 159 5.10 -10.14 8.00
N MET A 160 5.15 -9.00 8.69
CA MET A 160 6.20 -8.71 9.66
C MET A 160 6.24 -9.68 10.83
N ILE A 161 5.08 -10.10 11.34
CA ILE A 161 4.94 -11.10 12.41
C ILE A 161 5.37 -12.48 11.93
N ASP A 162 5.03 -12.86 10.70
CA ASP A 162 5.28 -14.21 10.17
C ASP A 162 6.70 -14.40 9.64
N LYS A 163 7.37 -13.31 9.22
CA LYS A 163 8.58 -13.38 8.37
C LYS A 163 9.69 -12.39 8.72
N ALA A 164 9.49 -11.47 9.67
CA ALA A 164 10.42 -10.35 9.85
C ALA A 164 10.78 -10.00 11.30
N MET A 165 10.13 -10.58 12.32
CA MET A 165 10.52 -10.34 13.72
C MET A 165 11.93 -10.86 14.01
N SER A 166 12.68 -10.19 14.87
CA SER A 166 13.93 -10.72 15.47
C SER A 166 13.81 -10.90 17.00
N GLY A 167 12.66 -10.57 17.55
CA GLY A 167 12.28 -10.63 18.96
C GLY A 167 10.75 -10.58 19.05
N PRO A 168 10.09 -11.03 20.14
CA PRO A 168 8.66 -10.81 20.31
C PRO A 168 8.32 -9.31 20.11
N PHE A 169 7.53 -9.02 19.07
CA PHE A 169 7.18 -7.66 18.66
C PHE A 169 8.39 -6.71 18.48
N SER A 170 9.53 -7.23 18.06
CA SER A 170 10.76 -6.47 17.85
C SER A 170 11.29 -6.68 16.43
N TRP A 171 11.61 -5.57 15.76
CA TRP A 171 12.09 -5.54 14.39
C TRP A 171 13.31 -4.62 14.28
N TRP A 172 14.21 -4.97 13.38
CA TRP A 172 15.29 -4.10 12.92
C TRP A 172 14.77 -3.06 11.94
N GLU A 173 15.51 -1.96 11.79
CA GLU A 173 15.21 -0.93 10.79
C GLU A 173 15.26 -1.50 9.37
N GLY A 174 16.33 -2.22 9.04
CA GLY A 174 16.50 -2.99 7.82
C GLY A 174 16.67 -4.47 8.13
N ILE A 175 15.95 -5.32 7.40
CA ILE A 175 15.84 -6.74 7.68
C ILE A 175 16.39 -7.53 6.50
N TYR A 176 17.26 -8.49 6.79
CA TYR A 176 17.78 -9.45 5.81
C TYR A 176 16.71 -10.48 5.44
N ASP A 177 16.91 -11.10 4.28
CA ASP A 177 16.19 -12.33 3.97
C ASP A 177 16.36 -13.30 5.16
N PRO A 178 15.26 -13.80 5.75
CA PRO A 178 15.32 -14.72 6.88
C PRO A 178 16.07 -16.00 6.50
N ALA A 179 17.37 -16.02 6.78
CA ALA A 179 18.27 -17.11 6.47
C ALA A 179 18.03 -18.28 7.43
N GLY A 180 17.05 -19.13 7.15
CA GLY A 180 16.92 -20.47 7.72
C GLY A 180 16.97 -20.61 9.25
N VAL A 181 16.75 -19.53 10.02
CA VAL A 181 16.73 -19.57 11.49
C VAL A 181 15.29 -19.85 11.92
N PRO A 182 14.99 -21.08 12.37
CA PRO A 182 13.65 -21.41 12.82
C PRO A 182 13.36 -20.64 14.10
N TRP A 183 12.34 -19.78 14.03
CA TRP A 183 11.81 -19.06 15.20
C TRP A 183 11.11 -20.01 16.16
N ASP A 184 10.51 -21.06 15.58
CA ASP A 184 9.87 -22.15 16.29
C ASP A 184 10.72 -23.42 16.05
N ALA A 185 11.31 -23.94 17.13
CA ALA A 185 12.11 -25.16 17.08
C ALA A 185 11.30 -26.38 16.59
N ASP A 186 9.97 -26.34 16.75
CA ASP A 186 9.05 -27.39 16.32
C ASP A 186 8.44 -27.12 14.93
N ASN A 187 8.63 -25.92 14.37
CA ASN A 187 8.14 -25.54 13.05
C ASN A 187 9.21 -24.83 12.21
N SER A 188 10.00 -25.64 11.51
CA SER A 188 11.03 -25.19 10.58
C SER A 188 10.51 -24.48 9.33
N SER A 189 9.20 -24.20 9.20
CA SER A 189 8.65 -23.36 8.12
C SER A 189 8.52 -21.88 8.51
N ILE A 190 8.67 -21.56 9.80
CA ILE A 190 8.61 -20.20 10.34
C ILE A 190 10.05 -19.70 10.53
N MET A 191 10.59 -19.10 9.47
CA MET A 191 11.93 -18.53 9.47
C MET A 191 11.90 -17.03 9.75
N HIS A 192 12.80 -16.60 10.61
CA HIS A 192 12.95 -15.20 11.00
C HIS A 192 14.38 -14.71 10.84
N PRO A 193 14.59 -13.41 10.63
CA PRO A 193 15.92 -12.82 10.55
C PRO A 193 16.65 -12.90 11.90
N GLU A 194 17.84 -13.51 11.90
CA GLU A 194 18.75 -13.54 13.04
C GLU A 194 19.26 -12.14 13.42
N TRP A 195 19.53 -11.30 12.41
CA TRP A 195 20.07 -9.95 12.58
C TRP A 195 19.52 -9.00 11.50
N GLY A 196 19.81 -7.71 11.65
CA GLY A 196 19.39 -6.63 10.75
C GLY A 196 20.31 -5.42 10.92
N SER A 197 19.86 -4.22 10.53
CA SER A 197 20.54 -2.97 10.91
C SER A 197 19.64 -1.92 11.51
N GLY A 198 20.27 -0.82 11.93
CA GLY A 198 19.65 0.22 12.73
C GLY A 198 19.42 -0.28 14.15
N ALA A 199 18.40 0.27 14.80
CA ALA A 199 18.01 -0.15 16.13
C ALA A 199 17.12 -1.40 16.10
N CYS A 200 17.21 -2.24 17.13
CA CYS A 200 16.24 -3.27 17.47
C CYS A 200 16.11 -3.35 19.01
N PRO A 201 14.91 -3.17 19.58
CA PRO A 201 13.65 -2.85 18.90
C PRO A 201 13.66 -1.45 18.26
N HIS A 202 13.17 -1.34 17.02
CA HIS A 202 13.10 -0.07 16.33
C HIS A 202 11.83 0.74 16.68
N ALA A 203 11.91 1.56 17.73
CA ALA A 203 10.76 2.24 18.32
C ALA A 203 9.90 3.08 17.34
N TRP A 204 10.52 3.77 16.37
CA TRP A 204 9.75 4.54 15.38
C TRP A 204 8.88 3.66 14.50
N GLY A 205 9.39 2.51 14.04
CA GLY A 205 8.62 1.60 13.19
C GLY A 205 7.49 0.94 13.98
N ILE A 206 7.81 0.50 15.20
CA ILE A 206 6.83 -0.07 16.14
C ILE A 206 5.69 0.93 16.39
N SER A 207 5.97 2.23 16.51
CA SER A 207 4.92 3.23 16.68
C SER A 207 3.91 3.28 15.52
N TYR A 208 4.36 3.04 14.28
CA TYR A 208 3.45 2.92 13.13
C TYR A 208 2.67 1.61 13.17
N ASN A 209 3.30 0.51 13.59
CA ASN A 209 2.64 -0.78 13.72
C ASN A 209 1.46 -0.68 14.70
N GLU A 210 1.68 -0.13 15.89
CA GLU A 210 0.66 0.05 16.93
C GLU A 210 -0.45 1.03 16.52
N LYS A 211 -0.07 2.14 15.90
CA LYS A 211 -1.03 3.14 15.41
C LYS A 211 -1.94 2.54 14.36
N LEU A 212 -1.37 1.93 13.33
CA LEU A 212 -2.13 1.53 12.14
C LEU A 212 -2.92 0.23 12.34
N ILE A 213 -2.49 -0.68 13.22
CA ILE A 213 -3.37 -1.81 13.61
C ILE A 213 -4.61 -1.31 14.33
N THR A 214 -4.45 -0.35 15.24
CA THR A 214 -5.55 0.25 15.99
C THR A 214 -6.48 1.03 15.06
N GLU A 215 -5.93 1.93 14.25
CA GLU A 215 -6.70 2.81 13.37
C GLU A 215 -7.31 2.10 12.15
N SER A 216 -6.80 0.92 11.79
CA SER A 216 -7.48 0.02 10.84
C SER A 216 -8.81 -0.47 11.40
N ILE A 217 -8.94 -0.60 12.72
CA ILE A 217 -10.15 -1.09 13.40
C ILE A 217 -11.04 0.08 13.84
N ILE A 218 -10.48 1.11 14.48
CA ILE A 218 -11.21 2.26 15.02
C ILE A 218 -10.34 3.51 15.04
N ALA A 219 -10.85 4.62 14.53
CA ALA A 219 -10.16 5.91 14.57
C ALA A 219 -11.15 7.07 14.77
N GLU A 220 -10.84 8.02 15.64
CA GLU A 220 -11.65 9.23 15.84
C GLU A 220 -11.11 10.38 14.99
N LYS A 221 -12.00 11.09 14.31
CA LYS A 221 -11.70 12.30 13.55
C LYS A 221 -11.74 13.54 14.45
N SER A 222 -11.09 14.62 14.02
CA SER A 222 -11.04 15.90 14.74
C SER A 222 -12.41 16.57 14.93
N ASP A 223 -13.42 16.18 14.14
CA ASP A 223 -14.82 16.62 14.25
C ASP A 223 -15.69 15.69 15.12
N GLY A 224 -15.08 14.69 15.78
CA GLY A 224 -15.76 13.79 16.72
C GLY A 224 -16.46 12.59 16.09
N LYS A 225 -16.47 12.48 14.75
CA LYS A 225 -16.90 11.26 14.07
C LYS A 225 -15.93 10.12 14.33
N VAL A 226 -16.42 8.88 14.42
CA VAL A 226 -15.58 7.70 14.62
C VAL A 226 -15.66 6.79 13.40
N ILE A 227 -14.53 6.53 12.75
CA ILE A 227 -14.41 5.56 11.68
C ILE A 227 -14.23 4.17 12.30
N VAL A 228 -14.98 3.18 11.82
CA VAL A 228 -14.89 1.79 12.29
C VAL A 228 -14.68 0.84 11.11
N GLY A 229 -13.68 -0.02 11.21
CA GLY A 229 -13.44 -1.15 10.32
C GLY A 229 -12.63 -0.85 9.05
N ARG A 230 -12.12 0.37 8.89
CA ARG A 230 -11.60 0.85 7.59
C ARG A 230 -10.49 0.00 7.00
N GLY A 231 -9.64 -0.60 7.81
CA GLY A 231 -8.59 -1.52 7.37
C GLY A 231 -8.81 -2.98 7.74
N VAL A 232 -10.02 -3.37 8.16
CA VAL A 232 -10.32 -4.76 8.56
C VAL A 232 -10.38 -5.67 7.33
N PRO A 233 -9.56 -6.72 7.23
CA PRO A 233 -9.59 -7.65 6.09
C PRO A 233 -10.90 -8.44 6.02
N ASP A 234 -11.32 -8.81 4.80
CA ASP A 234 -12.54 -9.60 4.59
C ASP A 234 -12.53 -10.93 5.35
N SER A 235 -11.35 -11.54 5.52
CA SER A 235 -11.20 -12.79 6.28
C SER A 235 -11.62 -12.68 7.74
N TRP A 236 -11.59 -11.47 8.31
CA TRP A 236 -11.95 -11.21 9.73
C TRP A 236 -13.43 -10.92 9.94
N ILE A 237 -14.23 -10.87 8.87
CA ILE A 237 -15.66 -10.58 8.93
C ILE A 237 -16.51 -11.70 8.31
N THR A 238 -15.91 -12.89 8.16
CA THR A 238 -16.61 -14.12 7.77
C THR A 238 -17.46 -14.65 8.92
N ASP A 239 -18.42 -15.54 8.60
CA ASP A 239 -19.37 -16.06 9.59
C ASP A 239 -18.67 -16.63 10.83
N GLY A 240 -19.06 -16.14 12.01
CA GLY A 240 -18.49 -16.52 13.31
C GLY A 240 -17.21 -15.80 13.70
N GLN A 241 -16.59 -15.02 12.82
CA GLN A 241 -15.44 -14.18 13.19
C GLN A 241 -15.88 -12.98 14.02
N VAL A 242 -15.06 -12.65 15.02
CA VAL A 242 -15.35 -11.56 15.97
C VAL A 242 -14.11 -10.72 16.18
N ILE A 243 -14.27 -9.41 16.02
CA ILE A 243 -13.33 -8.40 16.49
C ILE A 243 -14.00 -7.72 17.68
N ASP A 244 -13.38 -7.78 18.86
CA ASP A 244 -13.88 -7.14 20.08
C ASP A 244 -12.80 -6.23 20.64
N LEU A 245 -13.08 -4.93 20.69
CA LEU A 245 -12.18 -3.90 21.19
C LEU A 245 -12.93 -3.06 22.21
N SER A 246 -12.35 -2.94 23.40
CA SER A 246 -12.91 -2.15 24.50
C SER A 246 -11.97 -1.01 24.90
N ASN A 247 -12.53 -0.01 25.57
CA ASN A 247 -11.77 1.06 26.21
C ASN A 247 -10.94 1.95 25.25
N TYR A 248 -11.35 2.08 23.99
CA TYR A 248 -10.73 3.00 23.03
C TYR A 248 -10.93 4.45 23.49
N PRO A 249 -9.86 5.25 23.62
CA PRO A 249 -9.98 6.66 23.97
C PRO A 249 -10.66 7.45 22.86
N ILE A 250 -11.70 8.20 23.22
CA ILE A 250 -12.33 9.21 22.37
C ILE A 250 -12.36 10.57 23.09
N ALA A 251 -12.57 11.65 22.34
CA ALA A 251 -12.54 13.01 22.84
C ALA A 251 -13.51 13.25 24.01
N GLY A 252 -13.15 14.19 24.88
CA GLY A 252 -13.96 14.53 26.05
C GLY A 252 -13.79 13.57 27.23
N ASN A 253 -12.62 12.94 27.35
CA ASN A 253 -12.31 11.97 28.42
C ASN A 253 -13.29 10.78 28.46
N LYS A 254 -13.65 10.29 27.26
CA LYS A 254 -14.61 9.22 27.06
C LYS A 254 -13.92 7.94 26.56
N ARG A 255 -14.59 6.81 26.73
CA ARG A 255 -14.10 5.49 26.32
C ARG A 255 -15.17 4.73 25.55
N MET A 256 -14.88 4.39 24.30
CA MET A 256 -15.78 3.65 23.43
C MET A 256 -15.26 2.23 23.22
N GLY A 257 -16.16 1.26 23.13
CA GLY A 257 -15.85 -0.08 22.64
C GLY A 257 -16.65 -0.40 21.37
N ILE A 258 -16.12 -1.30 20.56
CA ILE A 258 -16.76 -1.82 19.35
C ILE A 258 -16.60 -3.33 19.30
N LYS A 259 -17.64 -4.00 18.81
CA LYS A 259 -17.62 -5.41 18.46
C LYS A 259 -18.12 -5.57 17.03
N ILE A 260 -17.30 -6.10 16.14
CA ILE A 260 -17.66 -6.44 14.75
C ILE A 260 -17.80 -7.95 14.67
N GLU A 261 -19.00 -8.42 14.35
CA GLU A 261 -19.35 -9.84 14.27
C GLU A 261 -19.68 -10.17 12.81
N GLY A 262 -18.93 -11.07 12.19
CA GLY A 262 -19.27 -11.64 10.90
C GLY A 262 -20.41 -12.65 11.05
N LEU A 263 -21.43 -12.52 10.21
CA LEU A 263 -22.65 -13.32 10.23
C LEU A 263 -22.88 -13.99 8.87
N SER A 264 -23.58 -15.12 8.89
CA SER A 264 -24.04 -15.80 7.68
C SER A 264 -24.79 -14.86 6.70
N GLY A 265 -24.67 -15.16 5.40
CA GLY A 265 -25.33 -14.40 4.34
C GLY A 265 -24.71 -13.03 4.04
N ASN A 266 -23.38 -12.92 4.13
CA ASN A 266 -22.62 -11.68 3.92
C ASN A 266 -23.14 -10.52 4.76
N GLN A 267 -23.28 -10.78 6.07
CA GLN A 267 -23.70 -9.78 7.03
C GLN A 267 -22.59 -9.52 8.03
N VAL A 268 -22.51 -8.27 8.48
CA VAL A 268 -21.72 -7.91 9.65
C VAL A 268 -22.59 -7.16 10.63
N LYS A 269 -22.41 -7.43 11.91
CA LYS A 269 -23.04 -6.67 12.99
C LYS A 269 -21.99 -5.88 13.74
N LEU A 270 -22.21 -4.58 13.84
CA LEU A 270 -21.42 -3.70 14.70
C LEU A 270 -22.21 -3.41 15.96
N THR A 271 -21.61 -3.68 17.12
CA THR A 271 -22.13 -3.32 18.44
C THR A 271 -21.19 -2.30 19.10
N ARG A 272 -21.72 -1.16 19.54
CA ARG A 272 -21.00 -0.16 20.35
C ARG A 272 -21.24 -0.41 21.83
N SER A 273 -20.18 -0.32 22.62
CA SER A 273 -20.22 -0.29 24.09
C SER A 273 -19.55 0.97 24.64
N GLY A 274 -19.68 1.23 25.94
CA GLY A 274 -19.11 2.41 26.60
C GLY A 274 -19.81 3.71 26.22
N ASP A 275 -19.03 4.78 26.10
CA ASP A 275 -19.49 6.12 25.76
C ASP A 275 -19.85 6.28 24.28
N ALA A 276 -20.83 7.15 23.99
CA ALA A 276 -21.13 7.56 22.63
C ALA A 276 -20.13 8.63 22.16
N PRO A 277 -19.66 8.55 20.89
CA PRO A 277 -18.82 9.59 20.30
C PRO A 277 -19.56 10.92 20.16
N ALA A 278 -18.82 12.00 19.96
CA ALA A 278 -19.40 13.33 19.80
C ALA A 278 -20.09 13.51 18.43
N GLY A 279 -19.58 12.85 17.39
CA GLY A 279 -20.18 12.77 16.06
C GLY A 279 -20.59 11.34 15.69
N ASP A 280 -21.12 11.19 14.49
CA ASP A 280 -21.60 9.90 13.98
C ASP A 280 -20.49 8.85 13.82
N ILE A 281 -20.90 7.59 13.84
CA ILE A 281 -20.03 6.45 13.54
C ILE A 281 -20.10 6.20 12.04
N ILE A 282 -18.94 6.16 11.39
CA ILE A 282 -18.80 5.83 9.97
C ILE A 282 -18.30 4.39 9.90
N PHE A 283 -19.24 3.46 9.71
CA PHE A 283 -18.90 2.05 9.55
C PHE A 283 -18.50 1.78 8.10
N ASN A 284 -17.25 1.36 7.91
CA ASN A 284 -16.61 1.39 6.61
C ASN A 284 -15.64 0.22 6.51
N LEU A 285 -16.05 -0.89 5.91
CA LEU A 285 -15.17 -2.03 5.69
C LEU A 285 -14.60 -2.00 4.25
N PRO A 286 -13.39 -2.54 4.00
CA PRO A 286 -12.90 -2.79 2.64
C PRO A 286 -13.92 -3.55 1.78
N ALA A 287 -14.57 -4.57 2.37
CA ALA A 287 -15.65 -5.33 1.74
C ALA A 287 -16.80 -4.45 1.23
N PHE A 288 -17.19 -3.41 1.99
CA PHE A 288 -18.30 -2.54 1.60
C PHE A 288 -18.00 -1.77 0.32
N MET A 289 -16.76 -1.33 0.15
CA MET A 289 -16.34 -0.65 -1.08
C MET A 289 -16.21 -1.64 -2.25
N ARG A 290 -15.59 -2.80 -2.02
CA ARG A 290 -15.30 -3.76 -3.10
C ARG A 290 -16.53 -4.57 -3.55
N ARG A 291 -17.46 -4.83 -2.66
CA ARG A 291 -18.61 -5.73 -2.87
C ARG A 291 -19.95 -5.00 -2.85
N GLY A 292 -19.97 -3.73 -2.44
CA GLY A 292 -21.17 -2.92 -2.31
C GLY A 292 -22.00 -3.27 -1.07
N ILE A 293 -22.62 -2.25 -0.48
CA ILE A 293 -23.60 -2.44 0.61
C ILE A 293 -24.98 -2.59 -0.03
N THR A 294 -25.73 -3.61 0.38
CA THR A 294 -27.08 -3.86 -0.14
C THR A 294 -28.16 -3.42 0.84
N GLU A 295 -27.95 -3.64 2.14
CA GLU A 295 -28.94 -3.36 3.17
C GLU A 295 -28.26 -2.92 4.47
N THR A 296 -28.93 -2.09 5.26
CA THR A 296 -28.53 -1.75 6.62
C THR A 296 -29.77 -1.70 7.53
N SER A 297 -29.64 -2.15 8.78
CA SER A 297 -30.74 -2.11 9.75
C SER A 297 -31.04 -0.69 10.25
N THR A 298 -30.06 0.22 10.17
CA THR A 298 -30.18 1.65 10.52
C THR A 298 -29.02 2.44 9.91
N GLY A 299 -29.06 3.77 10.02
CA GLY A 299 -28.09 4.66 9.40
C GLY A 299 -28.30 4.82 7.90
N THR A 300 -27.39 5.56 7.28
CA THR A 300 -27.48 5.96 5.86
C THR A 300 -26.33 5.36 5.08
N ILE A 301 -26.64 4.64 3.99
CA ILE A 301 -25.65 4.08 3.07
C ILE A 301 -25.14 5.18 2.13
N ASP A 302 -23.82 5.27 1.97
CA ASP A 302 -23.17 5.96 0.85
C ASP A 302 -22.39 4.93 0.03
N SER A 303 -23.00 4.50 -1.07
CA SER A 303 -22.42 3.50 -1.97
C SER A 303 -21.16 3.97 -2.67
N SER A 304 -20.97 5.29 -2.84
CA SER A 304 -19.78 5.85 -3.49
C SER A 304 -18.54 5.78 -2.57
N GLN A 305 -18.77 5.79 -1.26
CA GLN A 305 -17.72 5.71 -0.23
C GLN A 305 -17.64 4.34 0.45
N GLY A 306 -18.60 3.45 0.18
CA GLY A 306 -18.72 2.15 0.84
C GLY A 306 -18.92 2.31 2.35
N THR A 307 -19.72 3.28 2.79
CA THR A 307 -19.93 3.59 4.21
C THR A 307 -21.39 3.43 4.62
N VAL A 308 -21.58 3.16 5.90
CA VAL A 308 -22.85 3.39 6.61
C VAL A 308 -22.62 4.44 7.68
N THR A 309 -23.29 5.58 7.58
CA THR A 309 -23.26 6.63 8.60
C THR A 309 -24.32 6.35 9.66
N ILE A 310 -23.91 6.16 10.89
CA ILE A 310 -24.72 5.68 11.99
C ILE A 310 -24.80 6.76 13.07
N PRO A 311 -26.01 7.17 13.51
CA PRO A 311 -26.15 8.16 14.57
C PRO A 311 -25.40 7.76 15.84
N ALA A 312 -24.69 8.70 16.47
CA ALA A 312 -23.82 8.45 17.62
C ALA A 312 -24.46 7.65 18.78
N ALA A 313 -25.76 7.85 19.02
CA ALA A 313 -26.50 7.16 20.08
C ALA A 313 -26.79 5.68 19.78
N THR A 314 -26.69 5.26 18.52
CA THR A 314 -26.98 3.89 18.09
C THR A 314 -25.97 2.92 18.71
N THR A 315 -26.46 1.83 19.28
CA THR A 315 -25.64 0.79 19.91
C THR A 315 -25.44 -0.43 19.03
N THR A 316 -26.30 -0.67 18.04
CA THR A 316 -26.18 -1.83 17.15
C THR A 316 -26.65 -1.50 15.75
N VAL A 317 -25.90 -1.97 14.75
CA VAL A 317 -26.29 -1.97 13.34
C VAL A 317 -25.90 -3.32 12.73
N THR A 318 -26.72 -3.82 11.81
CA THR A 318 -26.35 -4.94 10.94
C THR A 318 -26.32 -4.44 9.50
N VAL A 319 -25.25 -4.73 8.78
CA VAL A 319 -25.03 -4.33 7.40
C VAL A 319 -24.83 -5.57 6.55
N LYS A 320 -25.55 -5.65 5.43
CA LYS A 320 -25.41 -6.70 4.43
C LYS A 320 -24.69 -6.14 3.21
N TYR A 321 -23.81 -6.95 2.63
CA TYR A 321 -22.97 -6.56 1.50
C TYR A 321 -22.98 -7.64 0.41
N GLY A 322 -22.63 -7.25 -0.81
CA GLY A 322 -22.68 -8.13 -1.98
C GLY A 322 -21.73 -9.33 -1.87
N ASP A 323 -21.87 -10.29 -2.76
CA ASP A 323 -20.96 -11.43 -2.85
C ASP A 323 -19.53 -11.00 -3.21
N PRO A 324 -18.50 -11.81 -2.89
CA PRO A 324 -17.17 -11.54 -3.42
C PRO A 324 -17.26 -11.55 -4.94
N ALA A 325 -16.54 -10.66 -5.62
CA ALA A 325 -16.34 -10.82 -7.05
C ALA A 325 -15.81 -12.25 -7.29
N PRO A 326 -16.28 -12.97 -8.33
CA PRO A 326 -15.69 -14.26 -8.68
C PRO A 326 -14.20 -14.04 -8.78
N THR A 327 -13.43 -14.87 -8.06
CA THR A 327 -11.97 -14.79 -8.12
C THR A 327 -11.61 -14.88 -9.59
N PRO A 328 -10.87 -13.91 -10.19
CA PRO A 328 -10.34 -14.13 -11.52
C PRO A 328 -9.57 -15.43 -11.42
N THR A 329 -9.98 -16.42 -12.22
CA THR A 329 -9.27 -17.69 -12.33
C THR A 329 -7.79 -17.35 -12.40
N PRO A 330 -6.92 -17.88 -11.52
CA PRO A 330 -5.49 -17.55 -11.58
C PRO A 330 -5.10 -17.74 -13.03
N GLN A 331 -4.69 -16.64 -13.69
CA GLN A 331 -4.28 -16.73 -15.07
C GLN A 331 -3.19 -17.80 -15.06
N PRO A 332 -3.35 -18.92 -15.79
CA PRO A 332 -2.36 -19.97 -15.78
C PRO A 332 -1.03 -19.30 -16.08
N THR A 333 0.00 -19.66 -15.31
CA THR A 333 1.36 -19.19 -15.55
C THR A 333 1.58 -19.29 -17.06
N PRO A 334 1.97 -18.19 -17.75
CA PRO A 334 2.25 -18.21 -19.18
C PRO A 334 3.03 -19.47 -19.51
N VAL A 335 2.40 -20.46 -20.14
CA VAL A 335 3.12 -21.67 -20.54
C VAL A 335 4.19 -21.18 -21.51
N PRO A 336 5.48 -21.45 -21.27
CA PRO A 336 6.52 -21.07 -22.22
C PRO A 336 6.09 -21.56 -23.61
N GLY A 337 6.10 -20.64 -24.58
CA GLY A 337 5.81 -21.02 -25.96
C GLY A 337 6.75 -22.15 -26.38
N SER A 338 6.29 -23.00 -27.31
CA SER A 338 7.07 -24.13 -27.83
C SER A 338 8.15 -23.70 -28.83
N GLY A 339 8.31 -22.40 -29.06
CA GLY A 339 9.26 -21.84 -30.01
C GLY A 339 10.73 -22.02 -29.59
N ASP A 340 11.59 -22.19 -30.58
CA ASP A 340 13.04 -22.39 -30.40
C ASP A 340 13.81 -21.09 -30.05
N GLY A 341 13.10 -19.95 -29.99
CA GLY A 341 13.67 -18.61 -29.81
C GLY A 341 13.66 -17.77 -31.08
N LEU A 342 14.26 -16.58 -31.01
CA LEU A 342 14.42 -15.67 -32.15
C LEU A 342 15.87 -15.64 -32.62
N LYS A 343 16.08 -15.53 -33.93
CA LYS A 343 17.42 -15.31 -34.50
C LYS A 343 17.83 -13.87 -34.18
N GLY A 344 18.81 -13.71 -33.29
CA GLY A 344 19.45 -12.44 -32.94
C GLY A 344 20.70 -12.20 -33.77
N GLU A 345 20.73 -11.08 -34.47
CA GLU A 345 21.89 -10.55 -35.20
C GLU A 345 22.44 -9.35 -34.44
N TYR A 346 23.68 -9.45 -33.97
CA TYR A 346 24.32 -8.50 -33.08
C TYR A 346 25.41 -7.73 -33.82
N TYR A 347 25.30 -6.40 -33.81
CA TYR A 347 26.14 -5.48 -34.57
C TYR A 347 26.90 -4.57 -33.63
N ASP A 348 28.17 -4.35 -33.93
CA ASP A 348 29.04 -3.42 -33.18
C ASP A 348 29.04 -2.04 -33.83
N ASN A 349 27.80 -1.56 -34.05
CA ASN A 349 27.41 -0.20 -34.43
C ASN A 349 25.87 -0.09 -34.38
N MET A 350 25.34 1.13 -34.39
CA MET A 350 23.89 1.38 -34.25
C MET A 350 23.08 1.22 -35.55
N ASP A 351 23.73 1.14 -36.71
CA ASP A 351 23.08 1.19 -38.03
C ASP A 351 22.88 -0.19 -38.69
N PHE A 352 23.15 -1.27 -37.96
CA PHE A 352 23.06 -2.65 -38.43
C PHE A 352 23.97 -3.01 -39.61
N THR A 353 25.15 -2.39 -39.72
CA THR A 353 26.10 -2.69 -40.83
C THR A 353 27.35 -3.48 -40.41
N ASN A 354 27.76 -3.44 -39.14
CA ASN A 354 28.94 -4.14 -38.61
C ASN A 354 28.55 -5.40 -37.83
N LEU A 355 28.05 -6.43 -38.53
CA LEU A 355 27.60 -7.68 -37.91
C LEU A 355 28.79 -8.42 -37.25
N LYS A 356 28.63 -8.79 -35.98
CA LYS A 356 29.64 -9.55 -35.21
C LYS A 356 29.21 -10.94 -34.85
N VAL A 357 27.96 -11.09 -34.38
CA VAL A 357 27.46 -12.35 -33.84
C VAL A 357 26.07 -12.64 -34.37
N THR A 358 25.79 -13.90 -34.68
CA THR A 358 24.46 -14.38 -34.96
C THR A 358 24.20 -15.60 -34.09
N ARG A 359 23.13 -15.56 -33.31
CA ARG A 359 22.73 -16.67 -32.43
C ARG A 359 21.21 -16.76 -32.33
N VAL A 360 20.74 -17.88 -31.81
CA VAL A 360 19.34 -18.05 -31.42
C VAL A 360 19.21 -17.68 -29.95
N ASP A 361 18.41 -16.66 -29.67
CA ASP A 361 18.05 -16.28 -28.31
C ASP A 361 16.72 -16.96 -27.96
N GLN A 362 16.80 -18.02 -27.14
CA GLN A 362 15.63 -18.78 -26.67
C GLN A 362 14.61 -17.90 -25.93
N THR A 363 15.06 -16.80 -25.36
CA THR A 363 14.21 -15.80 -24.72
C THR A 363 14.78 -14.41 -25.02
N VAL A 364 13.95 -13.50 -25.53
CA VAL A 364 14.32 -12.09 -25.68
C VAL A 364 13.91 -11.34 -24.42
N ASN A 365 14.80 -11.35 -23.43
CA ASN A 365 14.66 -10.63 -22.18
C ASN A 365 16.06 -10.26 -21.67
N PHE A 366 16.63 -9.21 -22.24
CA PHE A 366 17.99 -8.79 -21.94
C PHE A 366 18.00 -7.43 -21.27
N ASP A 367 18.72 -7.34 -20.15
CA ASP A 367 19.15 -6.08 -19.55
C ASP A 367 20.67 -6.08 -19.53
N TRP A 368 21.27 -5.32 -20.45
CA TRP A 368 22.73 -5.28 -20.57
C TRP A 368 23.36 -4.24 -19.65
N GLY A 369 22.61 -3.28 -19.09
CA GLY A 369 23.15 -2.18 -18.29
C GLY A 369 24.37 -1.52 -18.95
N ASN A 370 25.52 -1.56 -18.27
CA ASN A 370 26.82 -1.08 -18.77
C ASN A 370 27.69 -2.19 -19.43
N GLY A 371 27.11 -3.36 -19.68
CA GLY A 371 27.76 -4.53 -20.25
C GLY A 371 27.58 -4.64 -21.76
N THR A 372 28.07 -5.75 -22.34
CA THR A 372 27.95 -6.06 -23.77
C THR A 372 27.16 -7.35 -24.01
N PRO A 373 26.36 -7.45 -25.08
CA PRO A 373 25.66 -8.69 -25.44
C PRO A 373 26.60 -9.85 -25.82
N ASP A 374 27.83 -9.54 -26.22
CA ASP A 374 28.88 -10.50 -26.58
C ASP A 374 30.27 -9.86 -26.50
N THR A 375 31.30 -10.61 -26.12
CA THR A 375 32.70 -10.15 -26.10
C THR A 375 33.22 -9.59 -27.43
N ALA A 376 32.60 -9.95 -28.56
CA ALA A 376 32.95 -9.44 -29.89
C ALA A 376 32.28 -8.08 -30.23
N VAL A 377 31.46 -7.54 -29.33
CA VAL A 377 30.68 -6.31 -29.50
C VAL A 377 31.04 -5.32 -28.39
N GLY A 378 31.23 -4.04 -28.72
CA GLY A 378 31.48 -2.99 -27.73
C GLY A 378 30.21 -2.64 -26.94
N ALA A 379 30.36 -2.24 -25.67
CA ALA A 379 29.24 -1.97 -24.77
C ALA A 379 28.43 -0.70 -25.14
N ASP A 380 29.06 0.29 -25.78
CA ASP A 380 28.49 1.64 -25.88
C ASP A 380 27.72 1.93 -27.17
N THR A 381 27.94 1.17 -28.24
CA THR A 381 27.44 1.53 -29.59
C THR A 381 26.86 0.37 -30.39
N PHE A 382 26.30 -0.64 -29.74
CA PHE A 382 25.78 -1.81 -30.42
C PHE A 382 24.31 -1.72 -30.81
N SER A 383 23.89 -2.59 -31.73
CA SER A 383 22.48 -2.81 -32.06
C SER A 383 22.20 -4.30 -32.27
N VAL A 384 20.96 -4.73 -32.01
CA VAL A 384 20.53 -6.12 -32.18
C VAL A 384 19.26 -6.15 -33.00
N ARG A 385 19.21 -7.07 -33.96
CA ARG A 385 18.01 -7.35 -34.76
C ARG A 385 17.55 -8.77 -34.48
N TRP A 386 16.36 -8.91 -33.92
CA TRP A 386 15.70 -10.20 -33.78
C TRP A 386 14.72 -10.42 -34.92
N THR A 387 14.78 -11.61 -35.51
CA THR A 387 13.86 -12.05 -36.56
C THR A 387 13.34 -13.43 -36.25
N GLY A 388 12.05 -13.65 -36.53
CA GLY A 388 11.36 -14.91 -36.30
C GLY A 388 9.87 -14.73 -36.12
N GLN A 389 9.22 -15.78 -35.64
CA GLN A 389 7.80 -15.78 -35.30
C GLN A 389 7.65 -15.85 -33.77
N VAL A 390 6.67 -15.13 -33.24
CA VAL A 390 6.29 -15.22 -31.83
C VAL A 390 5.00 -16.01 -31.72
N GLU A 391 4.98 -16.98 -30.81
CA GLU A 391 3.78 -17.74 -30.50
C GLU A 391 2.92 -16.92 -29.52
N ALA A 392 1.78 -16.43 -30.00
CA ALA A 392 0.81 -15.77 -29.14
C ALA A 392 0.16 -16.81 -28.23
N GLN A 393 0.21 -16.59 -26.92
CA GLN A 393 -0.34 -17.54 -25.94
C GLN A 393 -1.86 -17.58 -25.93
N TYR A 394 -2.51 -16.52 -26.40
CA TYR A 394 -3.95 -16.37 -26.42
C TYR A 394 -4.38 -15.69 -27.73
N SER A 395 -5.56 -16.06 -28.21
CA SER A 395 -6.25 -15.37 -29.31
C SER A 395 -7.42 -14.60 -28.71
N ASP A 396 -7.21 -13.33 -28.39
CA ASP A 396 -8.24 -12.47 -27.80
C ASP A 396 -8.50 -11.24 -28.67
N THR A 397 -9.70 -10.69 -28.53
CA THR A 397 -10.07 -9.43 -29.19
C THR A 397 -9.50 -8.29 -28.37
N TYR A 398 -8.44 -7.66 -28.86
CA TYR A 398 -7.96 -6.39 -28.31
C TYR A 398 -8.85 -5.26 -28.85
N THR A 399 -9.64 -4.64 -27.98
CA THR A 399 -10.44 -3.44 -28.28
C THR A 399 -9.86 -2.19 -27.65
#